data_AF-A0A8B4BV97-F1
#
_entry.id   AF-A0A8B4BV97-F1
#
_cell.length_a   1.000
_cell.length_b   1.000
_cell.length_c   1.000
_cell.angle_alpha   90.00
_cell.angle_beta   90.00
_cell.angle_gamma   90.00
#
_symmetry.space_group_name_H-M   'P 1'
#
loop_
_entity.id
_entity.type
_entity.pdbx_description
1 polymer ?
#
loop_
_entity_poly.entity_id
_entity_poly.type
_entity_poly.pdbx_seq_one_letter_code
_entity_poly.pdbx_strand_id
1 'polypeptide(L)'
;MGKKFALAGMVLALAAVMAGCTEFNQDITPESKGIWNQYIVYPLSWLIIKAARFLGGSYGLSIILITIIIRLAILPLNITQLKSAKAMQALQPEIKKLQEKYASKDAVTRQKLQQEMMKLYQEYHINPAAGCLPILIQMPILIGFYHAINRTPAIRESSFLWFDLGSADYVLAVIAGITTFLQQKVMMSGGNYDANPQMKMQMNMMLWFMPIMIIVIGVGLPSALPLYWIVGNIFMIVQSYFIKSPAASMPVQNAKARGTKK
;
A
#
# COMPACT_ATOMS: atom_id res chain seq x y z
N MET A 1 7.07 -27.43 2.20
CA MET A 1 7.23 -27.21 0.75
C MET A 1 6.66 -25.88 0.27
N GLY A 2 5.43 -25.48 0.63
CA GLY A 2 4.80 -24.23 0.13
C GLY A 2 5.59 -22.93 0.33
N LYS A 3 6.33 -22.74 1.43
CA LYS A 3 7.12 -21.52 1.66
C LYS A 3 8.31 -21.35 0.69
N LYS A 4 8.92 -22.44 0.23
CA LYS A 4 10.02 -22.40 -0.75
C LYS A 4 9.51 -22.09 -2.15
N PHE A 5 8.34 -22.65 -2.52
CA PHE A 5 7.65 -22.30 -3.77
C PHE A 5 7.09 -20.88 -3.74
N ALA A 6 6.60 -20.39 -2.60
CA ALA A 6 6.17 -19.00 -2.44
C ALA A 6 7.35 -18.02 -2.56
N LEU A 7 8.51 -18.35 -1.97
CA LEU A 7 9.72 -17.54 -2.09
C LEU A 7 10.27 -17.55 -3.52
N ALA A 8 10.31 -18.71 -4.18
CA ALA A 8 10.72 -18.83 -5.57
C ALA A 8 9.76 -18.09 -6.52
N GLY A 9 8.44 -18.19 -6.29
CA GLY A 9 7.43 -17.43 -7.00
C GLY A 9 7.55 -15.92 -6.79
N MET A 10 7.89 -15.47 -5.58
CA MET A 10 8.13 -14.06 -5.28
C MET A 10 9.39 -13.52 -5.97
N VAL A 11 10.47 -14.31 -5.99
CA VAL A 11 11.73 -13.95 -6.69
C VAL A 11 11.52 -13.93 -8.22
N LEU A 12 10.78 -14.90 -8.77
CA LEU A 12 10.42 -14.92 -10.19
C LEU A 12 9.48 -13.76 -10.57
N ALA A 13 8.53 -13.41 -9.69
CA ALA A 13 7.68 -12.25 -9.88
C ALA A 13 8.49 -10.93 -9.83
N LEU A 14 9.45 -10.81 -8.91
CA LEU A 14 10.35 -9.66 -8.84
C LEU A 14 11.23 -9.55 -10.09
N ALA A 15 11.79 -10.67 -10.56
CA ALA A 15 12.60 -10.72 -11.78
C ALA A 15 11.78 -10.40 -13.03
N ALA A 16 10.53 -10.86 -13.11
CA ALA A 16 9.61 -10.53 -14.19
C ALA A 16 9.21 -9.04 -14.21
N VAL A 17 9.05 -8.42 -13.03
CA VAL A 17 8.84 -6.97 -12.90
C VAL A 17 10.08 -6.20 -13.37
N MET A 18 11.30 -6.63 -13.00
CA MET A 18 12.52 -5.98 -13.46
C MET A 18 12.77 -6.14 -14.97
N ALA A 19 12.35 -7.26 -15.57
CA ALA A 19 12.44 -7.46 -17.02
C ALA A 19 11.47 -6.56 -17.82
N GLY A 20 10.39 -6.07 -17.21
CA GLY A 20 9.49 -5.09 -17.80
C GLY A 20 10.00 -3.64 -17.74
N CYS A 21 10.94 -3.36 -16.83
CA CYS A 21 11.56 -2.05 -16.66
C CYS A 21 12.65 -1.73 -17.72
N THR A 22 12.84 -2.53 -18.77
CA THR A 22 13.90 -2.27 -19.76
C THR A 22 13.38 -1.63 -21.05
N GLU A 23 12.06 -1.60 -21.27
CA GLU A 23 11.44 -1.11 -22.52
C GLU A 23 10.66 0.21 -22.33
N PHE A 24 11.30 1.23 -21.76
CA PHE A 24 10.63 2.52 -21.52
C PHE A 24 10.47 3.40 -22.77
N ASN A 25 11.29 3.20 -23.80
CA ASN A 25 11.38 4.10 -24.96
C ASN A 25 10.57 3.63 -26.19
N GLN A 26 9.75 2.60 -26.05
CA GLN A 26 8.91 2.10 -27.14
C GLN A 26 7.44 2.22 -26.76
N ASP A 27 6.59 2.64 -27.68
CA ASP A 27 5.15 2.69 -27.42
C ASP A 27 4.59 1.28 -27.15
N ILE A 28 3.53 1.20 -26.35
CA ILE A 28 2.87 -0.07 -26.03
C ILE A 28 1.85 -0.41 -27.11
N THR A 29 1.99 -1.59 -27.70
CA THR A 29 1.12 -2.10 -28.77
C THR A 29 0.67 -3.54 -28.48
N PRO A 30 -0.34 -4.08 -29.19
CA PRO A 30 -0.75 -5.47 -29.03
C PRO A 30 0.38 -6.50 -29.27
N GLU A 31 1.39 -6.12 -30.07
CA GLU A 31 2.53 -6.97 -30.42
C GLU A 31 3.68 -6.91 -29.39
N SER A 32 3.59 -6.01 -28.41
CA SER A 32 4.61 -5.85 -27.36
C SER A 32 4.77 -7.16 -26.58
N LYS A 33 5.98 -7.72 -26.57
CA LYS A 33 6.28 -9.03 -25.96
C LYS A 33 6.66 -8.91 -24.49
N GLY A 34 6.58 -10.00 -23.75
CA GLY A 34 6.98 -10.09 -22.35
C GLY A 34 5.79 -10.03 -21.39
N ILE A 35 5.89 -10.78 -20.29
CA ILE A 35 4.80 -10.97 -19.33
C ILE A 35 4.29 -9.62 -18.80
N TRP A 36 5.21 -8.70 -18.50
CA TRP A 36 4.87 -7.37 -18.00
C TRP A 36 4.05 -6.56 -18.99
N ASN A 37 4.50 -6.50 -20.25
CA ASN A 37 3.83 -5.73 -21.29
C ASN A 37 2.46 -6.33 -21.63
N GLN A 38 2.38 -7.65 -21.80
CA GLN A 38 1.17 -8.31 -22.27
C GLN A 38 0.06 -8.38 -21.23
N TYR A 39 0.41 -8.58 -19.95
CA TYR A 39 -0.58 -8.82 -18.89
C TYR A 39 -0.81 -7.62 -17.96
N ILE A 40 0.11 -6.65 -17.91
CA ILE A 40 0.00 -5.48 -17.03
C ILE A 40 -0.14 -4.19 -17.84
N VAL A 41 0.86 -3.87 -18.66
CA VAL A 41 0.93 -2.54 -19.31
C VAL A 41 -0.11 -2.38 -20.42
N TYR A 42 -0.19 -3.32 -21.36
CA TYR A 42 -1.10 -3.24 -22.50
C TYR A 42 -2.57 -3.28 -22.07
N PRO A 43 -3.02 -4.22 -21.20
CA PRO A 43 -4.40 -4.21 -20.73
C PRO A 43 -4.77 -2.93 -19.99
N LEU A 44 -3.86 -2.37 -19.19
CA LEU A 44 -4.08 -1.11 -18.50
C LEU A 44 -4.20 0.07 -19.47
N SER A 45 -3.29 0.19 -20.44
CA SER A 45 -3.37 1.20 -21.50
C SER A 45 -4.69 1.09 -22.28
N TRP A 46 -5.05 -0.12 -22.71
CA TRP A 46 -6.29 -0.39 -23.42
C TRP A 46 -7.52 0.00 -22.60
N LEU A 47 -7.54 -0.34 -21.30
CA LEU A 47 -8.63 0.05 -20.39
C LEU A 47 -8.74 1.58 -20.28
N ILE A 48 -7.61 2.28 -20.14
CA ILE A 48 -7.61 3.75 -20.05
C ILE A 48 -8.13 4.38 -21.36
N ILE A 49 -7.70 3.90 -22.52
CA ILE A 49 -8.19 4.41 -23.82
C ILE A 49 -9.70 4.15 -23.97
N LYS A 50 -10.17 2.95 -23.60
CA LYS A 50 -11.60 2.60 -23.70
C LYS A 50 -12.45 3.43 -22.76
N ALA A 51 -12.02 3.60 -21.51
CA ALA A 51 -12.71 4.45 -20.55
C ALA A 51 -12.70 5.93 -20.96
N ALA A 52 -11.61 6.42 -21.57
CA ALA A 52 -11.56 7.78 -22.11
C ALA A 52 -12.60 7.98 -23.21
N ARG A 53 -12.70 7.03 -24.17
CA ARG A 53 -13.74 7.07 -25.23
C ARG A 53 -15.17 7.07 -24.66
N PHE A 54 -15.40 6.29 -23.61
CA PHE A 54 -16.70 6.28 -22.92
C PHE A 54 -17.01 7.62 -22.21
N LEU A 55 -15.98 8.30 -21.71
CA LEU A 55 -16.08 9.56 -20.97
C LEU A 55 -15.82 10.80 -21.85
N GLY A 56 -16.22 10.75 -23.12
CA GLY A 56 -16.14 11.90 -24.03
C GLY A 56 -14.72 12.30 -24.45
N GLY A 57 -13.77 11.36 -24.40
CA GLY A 57 -12.36 11.57 -24.75
C GLY A 57 -11.46 12.04 -23.60
N SER A 58 -11.98 12.15 -22.37
CA SER A 58 -11.18 12.62 -21.23
C SER A 58 -10.31 11.51 -20.63
N TYR A 59 -9.00 11.58 -20.88
CA TYR A 59 -8.01 10.67 -20.28
C TYR A 59 -7.83 10.89 -18.77
N GLY A 60 -8.01 12.11 -18.26
CA GLY A 60 -7.99 12.37 -16.83
C GLY A 60 -9.14 11.70 -16.09
N LEU A 61 -10.38 11.83 -16.59
CA LEU A 61 -11.54 11.12 -16.02
C LEU A 61 -11.40 9.60 -16.16
N SER A 62 -10.77 9.13 -17.24
CA SER A 62 -10.45 7.72 -17.43
C SER A 62 -9.52 7.19 -16.33
N ILE A 63 -8.42 7.89 -16.04
CA ILE A 63 -7.50 7.51 -14.95
C ILE A 63 -8.24 7.46 -13.61
N ILE A 64 -9.11 8.44 -13.31
CA ILE A 64 -9.93 8.45 -12.09
C ILE A 64 -10.82 7.19 -12.03
N LEU A 65 -11.54 6.89 -13.12
CA LEU A 65 -12.44 5.74 -13.19
C LEU A 65 -11.69 4.41 -13.02
N ILE A 66 -10.60 4.22 -13.76
CA ILE A 66 -9.79 3.00 -13.68
C ILE A 66 -9.19 2.85 -12.28
N THR A 67 -8.75 3.93 -11.64
CA THR A 67 -8.28 3.91 -10.25
C THR A 67 -9.36 3.39 -9.30
N ILE A 68 -10.59 3.91 -9.42
CA ILE A 68 -11.73 3.48 -8.59
C ILE A 68 -12.04 2.00 -8.83
N ILE A 69 -12.07 1.55 -10.09
CA ILE A 69 -12.32 0.14 -10.44
C ILE A 69 -11.26 -0.78 -9.82
N ILE A 70 -9.98 -0.44 -9.94
CA ILE A 70 -8.89 -1.20 -9.33
C ILE A 70 -9.06 -1.24 -7.81
N ARG A 71 -9.36 -0.11 -7.19
CA ARG A 71 -9.58 0.01 -5.73
C ARG A 71 -10.76 -0.85 -5.25
N LEU A 72 -11.85 -0.90 -6.03
CA LEU A 72 -13.00 -1.77 -5.75
C LEU A 72 -12.62 -3.25 -5.90
N ALA A 73 -11.84 -3.62 -6.92
CA ALA A 73 -11.41 -5.00 -7.12
C ALA A 73 -10.51 -5.49 -5.97
N ILE A 74 -9.62 -4.64 -5.44
CA ILE A 74 -8.74 -4.98 -4.30
C ILE A 74 -9.37 -4.69 -2.93
N LEU A 75 -10.59 -4.15 -2.88
CA LEU A 75 -11.31 -3.79 -1.66
C LEU A 75 -11.39 -4.91 -0.61
N PRO A 76 -11.79 -6.17 -0.93
CA PRO A 76 -11.88 -7.23 0.07
C PRO A 76 -10.51 -7.50 0.74
N LEU A 77 -9.44 -7.37 -0.02
CA LEU A 77 -8.10 -7.51 0.49
C LEU A 77 -7.72 -6.33 1.39
N ASN A 78 -7.98 -5.09 0.96
CA ASN A 78 -7.72 -3.89 1.77
C ASN A 78 -8.50 -3.89 3.10
N ILE A 79 -9.74 -4.41 3.11
CA ILE A 79 -10.53 -4.60 4.33
C ILE A 79 -9.78 -5.53 5.30
N THR A 80 -9.23 -6.64 4.81
CA THR A 80 -8.49 -7.62 5.62
C THR A 80 -7.19 -7.03 6.18
N GLN A 81 -6.48 -6.23 5.37
CA GLN A 81 -5.29 -5.51 5.80
C GLN A 81 -5.62 -4.48 6.89
N LEU A 82 -6.68 -3.70 6.71
CA LEU A 82 -7.13 -2.69 7.68
C LEU A 82 -7.57 -3.33 9.01
N LYS A 83 -8.28 -4.46 8.96
CA LYS A 83 -8.64 -5.24 10.15
C LYS A 83 -7.40 -5.72 10.91
N SER A 84 -6.42 -6.27 10.20
CA SER A 84 -5.14 -6.71 10.79
C SER A 84 -4.36 -5.56 11.42
N ALA A 85 -4.32 -4.39 10.77
CA ALA A 85 -3.64 -3.21 11.29
C ALA A 85 -4.29 -2.69 12.59
N LYS A 86 -5.62 -2.58 12.61
CA LYS A 86 -6.41 -2.23 13.81
C LYS A 86 -6.25 -3.26 14.92
N ALA A 87 -6.14 -4.53 14.56
CA ALA A 87 -5.89 -5.59 15.52
C ALA A 87 -4.52 -5.44 16.21
N MET A 88 -3.47 -5.14 15.44
CA MET A 88 -2.16 -4.83 16.00
C MET A 88 -2.18 -3.59 16.90
N GLN A 89 -2.98 -2.56 16.57
CA GLN A 89 -3.17 -1.38 17.43
C GLN A 89 -3.81 -1.76 18.77
N ALA A 90 -4.79 -2.68 18.79
CA ALA A 90 -5.42 -3.14 20.03
C ALA A 90 -4.48 -3.95 20.93
N LEU A 91 -3.48 -4.64 20.34
CA LEU A 91 -2.50 -5.46 21.08
C LEU A 91 -1.32 -4.66 21.65
N GLN A 92 -1.19 -3.37 21.29
CA GLN A 92 -0.14 -2.47 21.79
C GLN A 92 0.13 -2.53 23.30
N PRO A 93 -0.87 -2.54 24.21
CA PRO A 93 -0.60 -2.64 25.65
C PRO A 93 0.10 -3.95 26.06
N GLU A 94 -0.23 -5.08 25.44
CA GLU A 94 0.41 -6.37 25.74
C GLU A 94 1.83 -6.44 25.14
N ILE A 95 2.02 -5.89 23.94
CA ILE A 95 3.36 -5.73 23.33
C ILE A 95 4.24 -4.89 24.24
N LYS A 96 3.71 -3.82 24.83
CA LYS A 96 4.45 -2.96 25.76
C LYS A 96 4.89 -3.71 27.01
N LYS A 97 3.98 -4.42 27.68
CA LYS A 97 4.32 -5.25 28.86
C LYS A 97 5.41 -6.26 28.54
N LEU A 98 5.36 -6.85 27.34
CA LEU A 98 6.37 -7.80 26.89
C LEU A 98 7.74 -7.14 26.68
N GLN A 99 7.78 -5.94 26.10
CA GLN A 99 9.01 -5.17 25.93
C GLN A 99 9.61 -4.72 27.26
N GLU A 100 8.77 -4.32 28.23
CA GLU A 100 9.21 -4.00 29.60
C GLU A 100 9.77 -5.23 30.31
N LYS A 101 9.13 -6.41 30.16
CA LYS A 101 9.62 -7.68 30.70
C LYS A 101 10.98 -8.10 30.14
N TYR A 102 11.26 -7.78 28.88
CA TYR A 102 12.50 -8.11 28.18
C TYR A 102 13.28 -6.85 27.80
N ALA A 103 13.41 -5.89 28.74
CA ALA A 103 14.05 -4.59 28.49
C ALA A 103 15.58 -4.66 28.32
N SER A 104 16.22 -5.77 28.69
CA SER A 104 17.67 -5.93 28.59
C SER A 104 18.15 -5.93 27.14
N LYS A 105 19.31 -5.31 26.89
CA LYS A 105 19.87 -5.12 25.53
C LYS A 105 20.71 -6.29 25.03
N ASP A 106 20.89 -7.34 25.83
CA ASP A 106 21.65 -8.53 25.43
C ASP A 106 20.99 -9.26 24.25
N ALA A 107 21.82 -9.90 23.42
CA ALA A 107 21.36 -10.57 22.21
C ALA A 107 20.34 -11.69 22.51
N VAL A 108 20.54 -12.40 23.63
CA VAL A 108 19.67 -13.51 24.06
C VAL A 108 18.27 -13.00 24.44
N THR A 109 18.19 -11.93 25.23
CA THR A 109 16.93 -11.29 25.63
C THR A 109 16.20 -10.70 24.43
N ARG A 110 16.91 -10.05 23.50
CA ARG A 110 16.29 -9.56 22.26
C ARG A 110 15.73 -10.67 21.39
N GLN A 111 16.45 -11.79 21.26
CA GLN A 111 15.95 -12.95 20.53
C GLN A 111 14.72 -13.54 21.21
N LYS A 112 14.72 -13.61 22.55
CA LYS A 112 13.57 -14.08 23.33
C LYS A 112 12.37 -13.13 23.21
N LEU A 113 12.58 -11.82 23.23
CA LEU A 113 11.54 -10.82 22.98
C LEU A 113 10.91 -11.02 21.60
N GLN A 114 11.71 -11.20 20.55
CA GLN A 114 11.18 -11.46 19.20
C GLN A 114 10.35 -12.75 19.15
N GLN A 115 10.81 -13.82 19.80
CA GLN A 115 10.07 -15.08 19.86
C GLN A 115 8.73 -14.94 20.60
N GLU A 116 8.74 -14.30 21.78
CA GLU A 116 7.53 -14.11 22.56
C GLU A 116 6.56 -13.13 21.88
N MET A 117 7.05 -12.11 21.17
CA MET A 117 6.21 -11.22 20.35
C MET A 117 5.51 -12.01 19.23
N MET A 118 6.24 -12.91 18.56
CA MET A 118 5.65 -13.75 17.52
C MET A 118 4.63 -14.74 18.09
N LYS A 119 4.88 -15.30 19.28
CA LYS A 119 3.88 -16.14 19.98
C LYS A 119 2.64 -15.34 20.34
N LEU A 120 2.81 -14.12 20.86
CA LEU A 120 1.69 -13.24 21.16
C LEU A 120 0.84 -12.97 19.92
N TYR A 121 1.46 -12.66 18.77
CA TYR A 121 0.72 -12.52 17.52
C TYR A 121 -0.02 -13.80 17.11
N GLN A 122 0.58 -14.97 17.32
CA GLN A 122 -0.06 -16.26 17.02
C GLN A 122 -1.23 -16.57 17.96
N GLU A 123 -1.10 -16.29 19.26
CA GLU A 123 -2.15 -16.47 20.28
C GLU A 123 -3.38 -15.61 19.97
N TYR A 124 -3.17 -14.41 19.45
CA TYR A 124 -4.24 -13.50 19.03
C TYR A 124 -4.64 -13.69 17.55
N HIS A 125 -4.06 -14.67 16.85
CA HIS A 125 -4.28 -14.95 15.42
C HIS A 125 -4.10 -13.72 14.50
N ILE A 126 -3.18 -12.83 14.85
CA ILE A 126 -2.84 -11.63 14.08
C ILE A 126 -1.67 -11.95 13.14
N ASN A 127 -1.82 -11.62 11.85
CA ASN A 127 -0.75 -11.78 10.87
C ASN A 127 0.05 -10.48 10.70
N PRO A 128 1.31 -10.39 11.18
CA PRO A 128 2.13 -9.18 11.03
C PRO A 128 2.50 -8.90 9.56
N ALA A 129 2.55 -9.91 8.70
CA ALA A 129 2.83 -9.73 7.28
C ALA A 129 1.67 -9.06 6.51
N ALA A 130 0.47 -8.99 7.09
CA ALA A 130 -0.65 -8.26 6.50
C ALA A 130 -0.35 -6.75 6.36
N GLY A 131 0.57 -6.20 7.18
CA GLY A 131 0.96 -4.79 7.13
C GLY A 131 1.88 -4.41 5.97
N CYS A 132 2.68 -5.34 5.42
CA CYS A 132 3.54 -5.07 4.26
C CYS A 132 2.89 -5.44 2.92
N LEU A 133 1.79 -6.20 2.94
CA LEU A 133 1.02 -6.58 1.77
C LEU A 133 0.56 -5.40 0.87
N PRO A 134 0.10 -4.25 1.40
CA PRO A 134 -0.29 -3.14 0.53
C PRO A 134 0.86 -2.64 -0.34
N ILE A 135 2.10 -2.60 0.16
CA ILE A 135 3.27 -2.17 -0.63
C ILE A 135 3.52 -3.14 -1.78
N LEU A 136 3.47 -4.44 -1.52
CA LEU A 136 3.71 -5.47 -2.54
C LEU A 136 2.71 -5.42 -3.70
N ILE A 137 1.48 -4.99 -3.44
CA ILE A 137 0.43 -4.88 -4.46
C ILE A 137 0.46 -3.52 -5.15
N GLN A 138 0.75 -2.47 -4.39
CA GLN A 138 0.81 -1.10 -4.90
C GLN A 138 1.97 -0.91 -5.88
N MET A 139 3.12 -1.55 -5.65
CA MET A 139 4.31 -1.40 -6.49
C MET A 139 4.07 -1.84 -7.96
N PRO A 140 3.58 -3.05 -8.25
CA PRO A 140 3.25 -3.44 -9.63
C PRO A 140 2.22 -2.53 -10.29
N ILE A 141 1.18 -2.11 -9.55
CA ILE A 141 0.14 -1.23 -10.10
C ILE A 141 0.76 0.13 -10.47
N LEU A 142 1.60 0.69 -9.61
CA LEU A 142 2.27 1.97 -9.84
C LEU A 142 3.18 1.91 -11.08
N ILE A 143 4.02 0.88 -11.18
CA ILE A 143 4.91 0.69 -12.33
C ILE A 143 4.08 0.47 -13.60
N GLY A 144 2.98 -0.29 -13.51
CA GLY A 144 2.07 -0.52 -14.63
C GLY A 144 1.48 0.79 -15.15
N PHE A 145 0.96 1.64 -14.26
CA PHE A 145 0.47 2.97 -14.64
C PHE A 145 1.57 3.83 -15.25
N TYR A 146 2.76 3.88 -14.64
CA TYR A 146 3.89 4.66 -15.16
C TYR A 146 4.22 4.28 -16.62
N HIS A 147 4.32 2.98 -16.91
CA HIS A 147 4.54 2.52 -18.28
C HIS A 147 3.35 2.80 -19.20
N ALA A 148 2.12 2.55 -18.74
CA ALA A 148 0.93 2.78 -19.55
C ALA A 148 0.80 4.25 -19.96
N ILE A 149 1.07 5.20 -19.05
CA ILE A 149 1.06 6.64 -19.33
C ILE A 149 2.18 7.00 -20.31
N ASN A 150 3.42 6.62 -20.00
CA ASN A 150 4.58 7.05 -20.79
C ASN A 150 4.68 6.36 -22.15
N ARG A 151 4.11 5.17 -22.33
CA ARG A 151 4.19 4.40 -23.58
C ARG A 151 2.90 4.48 -24.41
N THR A 152 1.93 5.29 -24.00
CA THR A 152 0.70 5.54 -24.76
C THR A 152 0.64 7.02 -25.14
N PRO A 153 1.01 7.38 -26.39
CA PRO A 153 1.05 8.78 -26.83
C PRO A 153 -0.24 9.55 -26.56
N ALA A 154 -1.39 8.91 -26.82
CA ALA A 154 -2.70 9.53 -26.62
C ALA A 154 -2.99 9.93 -25.15
N ILE A 155 -2.38 9.24 -24.17
CA ILE A 155 -2.46 9.61 -22.76
C ILE A 155 -1.42 10.69 -22.46
N ARG A 156 -0.16 10.42 -22.85
CA ARG A 156 1.01 11.27 -22.57
C ARG A 156 0.82 12.71 -23.03
N GLU A 157 0.24 12.90 -24.21
CA GLU A 157 0.07 14.19 -24.88
C GLU A 157 -1.25 14.90 -24.50
N SER A 158 -2.07 14.28 -23.66
CA SER A 158 -3.35 14.85 -23.25
C SER A 158 -3.25 15.67 -21.97
N SER A 159 -4.08 16.70 -21.88
CA SER A 159 -4.22 17.56 -20.70
C SER A 159 -5.48 17.23 -19.90
N PHE A 160 -5.45 17.50 -18.60
CA PHE A 160 -6.62 17.43 -17.74
C PHE A 160 -6.58 18.56 -16.71
N LEU A 161 -7.67 19.32 -16.62
CA LEU A 161 -7.74 20.55 -15.81
C LEU A 161 -6.63 21.53 -16.22
N TRP A 162 -5.61 21.74 -15.39
CA TRP A 162 -4.51 22.68 -15.63
C TRP A 162 -3.16 22.00 -15.94
N PHE A 163 -3.10 20.68 -16.02
CA PHE A 163 -1.86 19.91 -16.12
C PHE A 163 -1.88 18.92 -17.29
N ASP A 164 -0.69 18.61 -17.84
CA ASP A 164 -0.55 17.58 -18.87
C ASP A 164 -0.24 16.23 -18.24
N LEU A 165 -0.96 15.19 -18.64
CA LEU A 165 -0.91 13.87 -17.99
C LEU A 165 0.46 13.19 -18.10
N GLY A 166 1.20 13.47 -19.18
CA GLY A 166 2.54 12.95 -19.43
C GLY A 166 3.69 13.77 -18.86
N SER A 167 3.46 14.98 -18.35
CA SER A 167 4.49 15.88 -17.81
C SER A 167 4.39 16.00 -16.29
N ALA A 168 5.46 16.48 -15.64
CA ALA A 168 5.46 16.66 -14.19
C ALA A 168 4.62 17.88 -13.77
N ASP A 169 3.91 17.77 -12.64
CA ASP A 169 3.15 18.87 -12.04
C ASP A 169 3.40 18.94 -10.52
N TYR A 170 3.99 20.04 -10.07
CA TYR A 170 4.37 20.23 -8.66
C TYR A 170 3.16 20.39 -7.74
N VAL A 171 2.09 21.01 -8.22
CA VAL A 171 0.88 21.26 -7.42
C VAL A 171 0.19 19.93 -7.09
N LEU A 172 0.03 19.07 -8.09
CA LEU A 172 -0.51 17.72 -7.90
C LEU A 172 0.40 16.86 -7.03
N ALA A 173 1.72 16.93 -7.17
CA ALA A 173 2.64 16.19 -6.30
C ALA A 173 2.44 16.58 -4.83
N VAL A 174 2.31 17.88 -4.54
CA VAL A 174 2.01 18.39 -3.19
C VAL A 174 0.64 17.91 -2.70
N ILE A 175 -0.40 17.98 -3.53
CA ILE A 175 -1.74 17.49 -3.16
C ILE A 175 -1.73 15.97 -2.91
N ALA A 176 -0.97 15.20 -3.70
CA ALA A 176 -0.78 13.77 -3.48
C ALA A 176 -0.11 13.49 -2.12
N GLY A 177 0.91 14.27 -1.75
CA GLY A 177 1.52 14.23 -0.43
C GLY A 177 0.53 14.54 0.69
N ILE A 178 -0.19 15.67 0.58
CA ILE A 178 -1.17 16.10 1.59
C ILE A 178 -2.27 15.04 1.76
N THR A 179 -2.83 14.52 0.67
CA THR A 179 -3.86 13.48 0.73
C THR A 179 -3.31 12.17 1.32
N THR A 180 -2.05 11.83 1.05
CA THR A 180 -1.38 10.67 1.67
C THR A 180 -1.27 10.86 3.18
N PHE A 181 -0.84 12.04 3.62
CA PHE A 181 -0.77 12.37 5.05
C PHE A 181 -2.14 12.24 5.74
N LEU A 182 -3.18 12.82 5.13
CA LEU A 182 -4.54 12.74 5.66
C LEU A 182 -5.04 11.30 5.70
N GLN A 183 -4.80 10.53 4.65
CA GLN A 183 -5.17 9.12 4.54
C GLN A 183 -4.53 8.26 5.64
N GLN A 184 -3.24 8.45 5.89
CA GLN A 184 -2.53 7.74 6.95
C GLN A 184 -3.04 8.16 8.34
N LYS A 185 -3.25 9.46 8.57
CA LYS A 185 -3.80 9.97 9.84
C LYS A 185 -5.15 9.34 10.18
N VAL A 186 -6.03 9.18 9.19
CA VAL A 186 -7.33 8.51 9.39
C VAL A 186 -7.14 7.03 9.73
N MET A 187 -6.28 6.30 9.01
CA MET A 187 -6.01 4.88 9.29
C MET A 187 -5.41 4.63 10.67
N MET A 188 -4.69 5.61 11.20
CA MET A 188 -3.92 5.49 12.44
C MET A 188 -4.64 6.11 13.63
N SER A 189 -5.81 6.70 13.40
CA SER A 189 -6.65 7.26 14.46
C SER A 189 -7.06 6.18 15.49
N GLY A 190 -6.94 6.50 16.78
CA GLY A 190 -7.42 5.67 17.89
C GLY A 190 -6.39 4.81 18.63
N GLY A 191 -5.12 4.79 18.22
CA GLY A 191 -4.05 4.12 18.99
C GLY A 191 -3.32 5.06 19.96
N ASN A 192 -2.86 4.52 21.10
CA ASN A 192 -1.96 5.22 22.01
C ASN A 192 -0.51 4.82 21.70
N TYR A 193 0.19 5.67 20.95
CA TYR A 193 1.51 5.36 20.39
C TYR A 193 2.67 6.01 21.14
N ASP A 194 2.38 6.89 22.10
CA ASP A 194 3.40 7.55 22.92
C ASP A 194 4.06 6.63 23.94
N ALA A 195 3.50 5.42 24.13
CA ALA A 195 3.95 4.48 25.13
C ALA A 195 5.27 3.76 24.79
N ASN A 196 5.71 3.74 23.52
CA ASN A 196 6.98 3.13 23.12
C ASN A 196 7.74 4.02 22.10
N PRO A 197 8.97 4.46 22.41
CA PRO A 197 9.81 5.26 21.50
C PRO A 197 10.08 4.63 20.12
N GLN A 198 10.31 3.31 20.06
CA GLN A 198 10.59 2.60 18.81
C GLN A 198 9.37 2.55 17.89
N MET A 199 8.19 2.29 18.47
CA MET A 199 6.93 2.27 17.72
C MET A 199 6.54 3.69 17.28
N LYS A 200 6.68 4.68 18.17
CA LYS A 200 6.47 6.09 17.83
C LYS A 200 7.35 6.54 16.67
N MET A 201 8.61 6.12 16.63
CA MET A 201 9.50 6.42 15.51
C MET A 201 9.02 5.77 14.22
N GLN A 202 8.69 4.48 14.22
CA GLN A 202 8.14 3.79 13.03
C GLN A 202 6.86 4.48 12.53
N MET A 203 6.02 4.91 13.47
CA MET A 203 4.76 5.57 13.16
C MET A 203 4.94 6.97 12.59
N ASN A 204 5.81 7.77 13.20
CA ASN A 204 6.16 9.11 12.72
C ASN A 204 6.84 9.03 11.36
N MET A 205 7.66 8.01 11.12
CA MET A 205 8.21 7.75 9.79
C MET A 205 7.08 7.49 8.79
N MET A 206 6.13 6.61 9.10
CA MET A 206 4.99 6.40 8.21
C MET A 206 4.22 7.68 7.94
N LEU A 207 3.85 8.44 8.98
CA LEU A 207 3.02 9.66 8.88
C LEU A 207 3.72 10.83 8.20
N TRP A 208 5.02 11.02 8.40
CA TRP A 208 5.72 12.22 7.91
C TRP A 208 6.63 11.91 6.73
N PHE A 209 7.42 10.84 6.83
CA PHE A 209 8.41 10.52 5.80
C PHE A 209 7.74 10.08 4.50
N MET A 210 6.70 9.23 4.55
CA MET A 210 6.05 8.75 3.33
C MET A 210 5.38 9.86 2.52
N PRO A 211 4.57 10.78 3.09
CA PRO A 211 4.02 11.90 2.34
C PRO A 211 5.08 12.78 1.70
N ILE A 212 6.16 13.10 2.41
CA ILE A 212 7.26 13.91 1.88
C ILE A 212 7.94 13.16 0.72
N MET A 213 8.18 11.86 0.86
CA MET A 213 8.74 11.03 -0.20
C MET A 213 7.84 10.99 -1.43
N ILE A 214 6.50 10.91 -1.26
CA ILE A 214 5.55 10.98 -2.37
C ILE A 214 5.61 12.33 -3.08
N ILE A 215 5.80 13.45 -2.36
CA ILE A 215 6.00 14.75 -2.99
C ILE A 215 7.29 14.74 -3.81
N VAL A 216 8.43 14.37 -3.20
CA VAL A 216 9.76 14.37 -3.85
C VAL A 216 9.80 13.47 -5.08
N ILE A 217 9.14 12.30 -5.02
CA ILE A 217 9.04 11.41 -6.17
C ILE A 217 8.05 11.96 -7.19
N GLY A 218 6.88 12.45 -6.73
CA GLY A 218 5.81 12.95 -7.57
C GLY A 218 6.20 14.12 -8.46
N VAL A 219 7.12 14.98 -8.01
CA VAL A 219 7.64 16.10 -8.82
C VAL A 219 8.52 15.65 -9.99
N GLY A 220 9.02 14.41 -9.98
CA GLY A 220 9.79 13.81 -11.06
C GLY A 220 8.99 12.85 -11.95
N LEU A 221 7.70 12.67 -11.67
CA LEU A 221 6.83 11.71 -12.37
C LEU A 221 5.76 12.44 -13.21
N PRO A 222 5.23 11.78 -14.26
CA PRO A 222 4.06 12.29 -14.98
C PRO A 222 2.88 12.55 -14.04
N SER A 223 2.18 13.67 -14.21
CA SER A 223 1.12 14.19 -13.34
C SER A 223 -0.07 13.23 -13.19
N ALA A 224 -0.27 12.34 -14.16
CA ALA A 224 -1.21 11.24 -14.08
C ALA A 224 -0.96 10.30 -12.88
N LEU A 225 0.28 10.17 -12.40
CA LEU A 225 0.60 9.37 -11.21
C LEU A 225 0.24 10.06 -9.89
N PRO A 226 0.59 11.34 -9.64
CA PRO A 226 -0.02 12.15 -8.59
C PRO A 226 -1.55 12.12 -8.60
N LEU A 227 -2.19 12.26 -9.76
CA LEU A 227 -3.64 12.14 -9.88
C LEU A 227 -4.14 10.77 -9.39
N TYR A 228 -3.52 9.69 -9.85
CA TYR A 228 -3.80 8.33 -9.38
C TYR A 228 -3.68 8.17 -7.85
N TRP A 229 -2.61 8.72 -7.26
CA TRP A 229 -2.43 8.70 -5.80
C TRP A 229 -3.53 9.47 -5.07
N ILE A 230 -3.85 10.67 -5.52
CA ILE A 230 -4.90 11.52 -4.91
C ILE A 230 -6.23 10.76 -4.87
N VAL A 231 -6.65 10.21 -6.00
CA VAL A 231 -7.90 9.45 -6.12
C VAL A 231 -7.87 8.21 -5.22
N GLY A 232 -6.76 7.48 -5.21
CA GLY A 232 -6.58 6.32 -4.34
C GLY A 232 -6.61 6.65 -2.85
N ASN A 233 -6.02 7.78 -2.45
CA ASN A 233 -6.00 8.26 -1.08
C ASN A 233 -7.40 8.68 -0.63
N ILE A 234 -8.12 9.44 -1.46
CA ILE A 234 -9.52 9.83 -1.20
C ILE A 234 -10.39 8.57 -1.07
N PHE A 235 -10.24 7.60 -1.98
CA PHE A 235 -10.96 6.33 -1.90
C PHE A 235 -10.68 5.62 -0.57
N MET A 236 -9.41 5.52 -0.16
CA MET A 236 -9.02 4.88 1.10
C MET A 236 -9.58 5.62 2.33
N ILE A 237 -9.60 6.95 2.31
CA ILE A 237 -10.22 7.77 3.36
C ILE A 237 -11.71 7.44 3.45
N VAL A 238 -12.43 7.52 2.33
CA VAL A 238 -13.87 7.21 2.26
C VAL A 238 -14.13 5.79 2.74
N GLN A 239 -13.39 4.81 2.23
CA GLN A 239 -13.47 3.40 2.62
C GLN A 239 -13.27 3.23 4.13
N SER A 240 -12.32 3.93 4.74
CA SER A 240 -12.01 3.78 6.16
C SER A 240 -13.15 4.22 7.09
N TYR A 241 -14.00 5.18 6.65
CA TYR A 241 -15.20 5.59 7.38
C TYR A 241 -16.29 4.51 7.38
N PHE A 242 -16.43 3.76 6.28
CA PHE A 242 -17.37 2.64 6.18
C PHE A 242 -16.88 1.39 6.91
N ILE A 243 -15.56 1.20 7.02
CA ILE A 243 -14.98 0.07 7.76
C ILE A 243 -14.79 0.45 9.24
N LYS A 244 -15.90 0.40 10.01
CA LYS A 244 -15.83 0.44 11.48
C LYS A 244 -15.02 -0.77 11.99
N SER A 245 -14.03 -0.50 12.83
CA SER A 245 -13.12 -1.52 13.36
C SER A 245 -13.86 -2.46 14.32
N PRO A 246 -13.77 -3.81 14.18
CA PRO A 246 -14.19 -4.75 15.21
C PRO A 246 -13.17 -4.84 16.36
N ALA A 247 -12.69 -3.69 16.86
CA ALA A 247 -11.88 -3.64 18.08
C ALA A 247 -12.66 -4.21 19.29
N ALA A 248 -14.00 -4.26 19.21
CA ALA A 248 -14.87 -4.74 20.26
C ALA A 248 -15.00 -6.28 20.37
N SER A 249 -14.40 -7.07 19.47
CA SER A 249 -14.68 -8.52 19.41
C SER A 249 -13.44 -9.41 19.31
N MET A 250 -12.28 -8.99 19.83
CA MET A 250 -11.17 -9.94 19.97
C MET A 250 -11.50 -10.94 21.07
N PRO A 251 -11.66 -12.24 20.76
CA PRO A 251 -11.83 -13.24 21.79
C PRO A 251 -10.50 -13.37 22.51
N VAL A 252 -10.43 -12.93 23.76
CA VAL A 252 -9.38 -13.40 24.69
C VAL A 252 -9.70 -14.86 24.97
N GLN A 253 -9.35 -15.77 24.05
CA GLN A 253 -9.38 -17.19 24.37
C GLN A 253 -8.07 -17.53 25.11
N ASN A 254 -8.21 -17.61 26.43
CA ASN A 254 -7.33 -18.34 27.36
C ASN A 254 -6.07 -17.64 27.90
N ALA A 255 -6.14 -16.35 28.25
CA ALA A 255 -5.20 -15.78 29.23
C ALA A 255 -5.46 -16.27 30.68
N LYS A 256 -6.62 -16.89 30.96
CA LYS A 256 -6.99 -17.40 32.30
C LYS A 256 -6.48 -18.81 32.65
N ALA A 257 -5.75 -19.51 31.78
CA ALA A 257 -5.34 -20.90 32.05
C ALA A 257 -3.90 -21.07 32.62
N ARG A 258 -3.10 -19.99 32.74
CA ARG A 258 -1.70 -20.08 33.23
C ARG A 258 -1.42 -19.38 34.56
N GLY A 259 -2.43 -18.82 35.21
CA GLY A 259 -2.29 -18.07 36.48
C GLY A 259 -2.53 -18.85 37.76
N THR A 260 -2.92 -20.13 37.69
CA THR A 260 -3.21 -20.94 38.89
C THR A 260 -2.76 -22.38 38.70
N LYS A 261 -1.46 -22.63 38.90
CA LYS A 261 -1.03 -23.80 39.67
C LYS A 261 0.11 -23.33 40.58
N LYS A 262 -0.20 -23.36 41.88
CA LYS A 262 0.75 -23.27 42.99
C LYS A 262 1.84 -24.32 42.85
#